data_AF-F4H0I0-F1
#
_entry.id   AF-F4H0I0-F1
#
_cell.length_a   1.000
_cell.length_b   1.000
_cell.length_c   1.000
_cell.angle_alpha   90.00
_cell.angle_beta   90.00
_cell.angle_gamma   90.00
#
_symmetry.space_group_name_H-M   'P 1'
#
loop_
_entity.id
_entity.type
_entity.pdbx_description
1 polymer ?
#
loop_
_entity_poly.entity_id
_entity_poly.type
_entity_poly.pdbx_seq_one_letter_code
_entity_poly.pdbx_strand_id
1 'polypeptide(L)'
;MLRAVDAAAWDTPAAYVMLGALVVVVGGMAVAGIASTPAYRLLGMSADGPWWFSPRGGKTQGVVVAYLGLVVAVAALAFVVVDAYTAARFAWTACWTTAAVVFALTVTRAGKLVLRLATGGLVVLADPLPGDYVEADDALDDVDLRAARDAAAAGDWRPAAHLLAATLDPDARHDRVCELAALASRRGRWLDAWLQEEPSNPHALACRVAAGVERAWTLRGTDFEARNVPDFLAVLEDTDADADTALVVSPRDASVLASRLTVARGLQLGVVEHERRLAQLLAVAPHHRGGLSAALQFKAAKWFGSSEEMLRFARAESAAAPAGHATNLLVVVALLEEGWARGQSQSFLHRREVRDEIVAAANRWLGGGPSPVGRAWGHNLLAYAFWFADLPQEAAPHLAETHRHLSTWPWHDDAREVHAQVRAWARERLGASAGI
;
A
#
# COMPACT_ATOMS: atom_id res chain seq x y z
N MET A 1 -3.12 -10.99 62.32
CA MET A 1 -3.63 -12.36 62.46
C MET A 1 -4.72 -12.53 61.42
N LEU A 2 -4.37 -12.92 60.19
CA LEU A 2 -5.34 -13.16 59.11
C LEU A 2 -6.11 -14.43 59.47
N ARG A 3 -7.39 -14.31 59.84
CA ARG A 3 -8.27 -15.48 59.88
C ARG A 3 -8.30 -16.07 58.47
N ALA A 4 -8.20 -17.39 58.33
CA ALA A 4 -8.43 -18.03 57.05
C ALA A 4 -9.84 -17.67 56.56
N VAL A 5 -10.00 -17.41 55.27
CA VAL A 5 -11.31 -17.21 54.66
C VAL A 5 -12.09 -18.52 54.82
N ASP A 6 -13.10 -18.52 55.70
CA ASP A 6 -13.93 -19.70 55.97
C ASP A 6 -14.64 -20.17 54.69
N ALA A 7 -14.90 -21.48 54.58
CA ALA A 7 -15.57 -22.08 53.42
C ALA A 7 -16.94 -21.42 53.11
N ALA A 8 -17.59 -20.84 54.13
CA ALA A 8 -18.85 -20.09 53.99
C ALA A 8 -18.71 -18.80 53.16
N ALA A 9 -17.53 -18.18 53.09
CA ALA A 9 -17.32 -16.97 52.28
C ALA A 9 -17.36 -17.26 50.76
N TRP A 10 -17.17 -18.52 50.36
CA TRP A 10 -17.26 -18.98 48.97
C TRP A 10 -18.67 -19.38 48.53
N ASP A 11 -19.64 -19.41 49.45
CA ASP A 11 -21.05 -19.70 49.13
C ASP A 11 -21.86 -18.39 49.03
N THR A 12 -21.34 -17.45 48.23
CA THR A 12 -21.98 -16.15 47.98
C THR A 12 -22.32 -16.00 46.50
N PRO A 13 -23.36 -15.22 46.13
CA PRO A 13 -23.65 -14.93 44.73
C PRO A 13 -22.44 -14.40 43.95
N ALA A 14 -21.57 -13.62 44.60
CA ALA A 14 -20.34 -13.12 44.00
C ALA A 14 -19.32 -14.22 43.71
N ALA A 15 -19.17 -15.23 44.58
CA ALA A 15 -18.30 -16.37 44.31
C ALA A 15 -18.80 -17.21 43.11
N TYR A 16 -20.12 -17.41 42.98
CA TYR A 16 -20.69 -18.05 41.79
C TYR A 16 -20.49 -17.21 40.52
N VAL A 17 -20.63 -15.88 40.60
CA VAL A 17 -20.33 -14.96 39.50
C VAL A 17 -18.85 -15.04 39.11
N MET A 18 -17.93 -15.13 40.08
CA MET A 18 -16.50 -15.30 39.82
C MET A 18 -16.23 -16.60 39.06
N LEU A 19 -16.78 -17.73 39.49
CA LEU A 19 -16.63 -19.01 38.82
C LEU A 19 -17.21 -18.99 37.40
N GLY A 20 -18.42 -18.44 37.23
CA GLY A 20 -19.03 -18.24 35.91
C GLY A 20 -18.17 -17.36 35.00
N ALA A 21 -17.61 -16.28 35.52
CA ALA A 21 -16.72 -15.40 34.79
C ALA A 21 -15.41 -16.10 34.38
N LEU A 22 -14.84 -16.95 35.23
CA LEU A 22 -13.66 -17.78 34.88
C LEU A 22 -13.99 -18.81 33.79
N VAL A 23 -15.17 -19.41 33.80
CA VAL A 23 -15.62 -20.28 32.70
C VAL A 23 -15.72 -19.50 31.39
N VAL A 24 -16.21 -18.26 31.43
CA VAL A 24 -16.24 -17.36 30.26
C VAL A 24 -14.82 -17.02 29.78
N VAL A 25 -13.86 -16.80 30.70
CA VAL A 25 -12.44 -16.62 30.35
C VAL A 25 -11.89 -17.81 29.59
N VAL A 26 -12.07 -19.02 30.14
CA VAL A 26 -11.58 -20.26 29.51
C VAL A 26 -12.26 -20.49 28.16
N GLY A 27 -13.57 -20.26 28.06
CA GLY A 27 -14.31 -20.36 26.81
C GLY A 27 -13.80 -19.38 25.74
N GLY A 28 -13.60 -18.12 26.10
CA GLY A 28 -13.03 -17.11 25.21
C GLY A 28 -11.62 -17.45 24.73
N MET A 29 -10.75 -17.89 25.64
CA MET A 29 -9.39 -18.34 25.30
C MET A 29 -9.40 -19.59 24.40
N ALA A 30 -10.30 -20.53 24.64
CA ALA A 30 -10.47 -21.71 23.81
C ALA A 30 -10.93 -21.33 22.39
N VAL A 31 -11.91 -20.44 22.26
CA VAL A 31 -12.35 -19.91 20.95
C VAL A 31 -11.18 -19.23 20.23
N ALA A 32 -10.41 -18.37 20.91
CA ALA A 32 -9.26 -17.70 20.30
C ALA A 32 -8.15 -18.69 19.88
N GLY A 33 -7.91 -19.73 20.68
CA GLY A 33 -6.96 -20.80 20.37
C GLY A 33 -7.39 -21.63 19.17
N ILE A 34 -8.64 -22.11 19.15
CA ILE A 34 -9.20 -22.91 18.06
C ILE A 34 -9.21 -22.10 16.76
N ALA A 35 -9.65 -20.84 16.81
CA ALA A 35 -9.64 -19.91 15.69
C ALA A 35 -8.22 -19.62 15.14
N SER A 36 -7.17 -19.96 15.88
CA SER A 36 -5.77 -19.85 15.45
C SER A 36 -5.23 -21.06 14.72
N THR A 37 -6.03 -22.11 14.57
CA THR A 37 -5.64 -23.37 13.92
C THR A 37 -6.64 -23.73 12.82
N PRO A 38 -6.32 -24.67 11.91
CA PRO A 38 -7.29 -25.19 10.94
C PRO A 38 -8.59 -25.74 11.55
N ALA A 39 -8.61 -26.00 12.87
CA ALA A 39 -9.78 -26.46 13.61
C ALA A 39 -10.87 -25.38 13.77
N TYR A 40 -10.66 -24.13 13.32
CA TYR A 40 -11.69 -23.08 13.33
C TYR A 40 -13.01 -23.51 12.66
N ARG A 41 -12.96 -24.45 11.71
CA ARG A 41 -14.15 -25.01 11.03
C ARG A 41 -15.12 -25.69 12.01
N LEU A 42 -14.61 -26.21 13.13
CA LEU A 42 -15.43 -26.80 14.19
C LEU A 42 -16.34 -25.76 14.86
N LEU A 43 -15.96 -24.48 14.81
CA LEU A 43 -16.76 -23.36 15.31
C LEU A 43 -17.69 -22.76 14.24
N GLY A 44 -17.86 -23.45 13.10
CA GLY A 44 -18.64 -22.94 11.97
C GLY A 44 -17.99 -21.76 11.24
N MET A 45 -16.70 -21.50 11.48
CA MET A 45 -15.99 -20.40 10.85
C MET A 45 -15.47 -20.79 9.47
N SER A 46 -15.39 -19.83 8.55
CA SER A 46 -14.83 -20.00 7.21
C SER A 46 -13.83 -18.89 6.89
N ALA A 47 -12.79 -19.21 6.12
CA ALA A 47 -11.76 -18.23 5.75
C ALA A 47 -12.33 -17.11 4.85
N ASP A 48 -13.31 -17.46 4.01
CA ASP A 48 -13.97 -16.57 3.04
C ASP A 48 -15.31 -16.01 3.55
N GLY A 49 -15.65 -16.27 4.81
CA GLY A 49 -16.91 -15.80 5.42
C GLY A 49 -16.86 -14.33 5.85
N PRO A 50 -18.02 -13.75 6.22
CA PRO A 50 -18.07 -12.44 6.86
C PRO A 50 -17.11 -12.38 8.05
N TRP A 51 -16.51 -11.22 8.31
CA TRP A 51 -15.44 -11.08 9.31
C TRP A 51 -15.76 -11.74 10.65
N TRP A 52 -17.01 -11.59 11.13
CA TRP A 52 -17.49 -12.15 12.40
C TRP A 52 -17.42 -13.68 12.48
N PHE A 53 -17.47 -14.37 11.34
CA PHE A 53 -17.37 -15.83 11.19
C PHE A 53 -16.06 -16.26 10.54
N SER A 54 -15.09 -15.35 10.45
CA SER A 54 -13.73 -15.66 9.99
C SER A 54 -12.83 -16.07 11.17
N PRO A 55 -11.70 -16.75 10.92
CA PRO A 55 -10.70 -17.03 11.96
C PRO A 55 -10.23 -15.76 12.69
N ARG A 56 -10.15 -14.61 12.01
CA ARG A 56 -9.77 -13.32 12.61
C ARG A 56 -10.85 -12.79 13.56
N GLY A 57 -12.10 -12.85 13.13
CA GLY A 57 -13.26 -12.49 13.97
C GLY A 57 -13.32 -13.37 15.21
N GLY A 58 -13.17 -14.69 15.06
CA GLY A 58 -13.15 -15.64 16.16
C GLY A 58 -12.06 -15.37 17.19
N LYS A 59 -10.82 -15.10 16.75
CA LYS A 59 -9.72 -14.70 17.64
C LYS A 59 -10.06 -13.43 18.42
N THR A 60 -10.58 -12.43 17.72
CA THR A 60 -10.92 -11.14 18.30
C THR A 60 -12.03 -11.26 19.35
N GLN A 61 -13.11 -11.98 19.02
CA GLN A 61 -14.21 -12.28 19.93
C GLN A 61 -13.73 -13.03 21.16
N GLY A 62 -12.96 -14.09 20.97
CA GLY A 62 -12.45 -14.90 22.07
C GLY A 62 -11.63 -14.09 23.07
N VAL A 63 -10.77 -13.19 22.57
CA VAL A 63 -9.95 -12.31 23.42
C VAL A 63 -10.79 -11.23 24.12
N VAL A 64 -11.76 -10.61 23.43
CA VAL A 64 -12.68 -9.63 24.05
C VAL A 64 -13.49 -10.28 25.18
N VAL A 65 -14.07 -11.45 24.92
CA VAL A 65 -14.85 -12.21 25.88
C VAL A 65 -13.99 -12.62 27.08
N ALA A 66 -12.78 -13.13 26.83
CA ALA A 66 -11.86 -13.49 27.91
C ALA A 66 -11.44 -12.27 28.75
N TYR A 67 -11.20 -11.12 28.12
CA TYR A 67 -10.87 -9.89 28.83
C TYR A 67 -12.01 -9.42 29.76
N LEU A 68 -13.24 -9.36 29.26
CA LEU A 68 -14.40 -8.96 30.06
C LEU A 68 -14.66 -9.94 31.21
N GLY A 69 -14.55 -11.25 30.93
CA GLY A 69 -14.64 -12.29 31.97
C GLY A 69 -13.59 -12.12 33.07
N LEU A 70 -12.36 -11.77 32.71
CA LEU A 70 -11.29 -11.55 33.69
C LEU A 70 -11.56 -10.33 34.59
N VAL A 71 -12.05 -9.22 34.02
CA VAL A 71 -12.42 -8.03 34.80
C VAL A 71 -13.52 -8.37 35.82
N VAL A 72 -14.55 -9.11 35.40
CA VAL A 72 -15.63 -9.55 36.28
C VAL A 72 -15.14 -10.52 37.36
N ALA A 73 -14.28 -11.47 36.99
CA ALA A 73 -13.72 -12.43 37.95
C ALA A 73 -12.87 -11.73 39.03
N VAL A 74 -12.02 -10.78 38.65
CA VAL A 74 -11.19 -10.02 39.61
C VAL A 74 -12.04 -9.14 40.51
N ALA A 75 -13.07 -8.48 39.97
CA ALA A 75 -14.00 -7.67 40.76
C ALA A 75 -14.82 -8.51 41.75
N ALA A 76 -15.33 -9.67 41.30
CA ALA A 76 -16.06 -10.60 42.14
C ALA A 76 -15.15 -11.23 43.22
N LEU A 77 -13.89 -11.49 42.92
CA LEU A 77 -12.90 -11.91 43.92
C LEU A 77 -12.69 -10.83 44.99
N ALA A 78 -12.57 -9.56 44.58
CA ALA A 78 -12.46 -8.45 45.52
C ALA A 78 -13.68 -8.36 46.44
N PHE A 79 -14.89 -8.61 45.92
CA PHE A 79 -16.09 -8.74 46.75
C PHE A 79 -15.92 -9.84 47.81
N VAL A 80 -15.64 -11.08 47.38
CA VAL A 80 -15.54 -12.26 48.28
C VAL A 80 -14.52 -12.04 49.38
N VAL A 81 -13.37 -11.45 49.04
CA VAL A 81 -12.30 -11.16 50.01
C VAL A 81 -12.73 -10.09 51.01
N VAL A 82 -13.40 -9.02 50.58
CA VAL A 82 -13.78 -7.90 51.46
C VAL A 82 -15.00 -8.23 52.32
N ASP A 83 -15.95 -8.99 51.79
CA ASP A 83 -17.16 -9.44 52.50
C ASP A 83 -16.81 -10.36 53.68
N ALA A 84 -15.72 -11.13 53.57
CA ALA A 84 -15.23 -11.99 54.65
C ALA A 84 -14.81 -11.22 55.92
N TYR A 85 -14.57 -9.91 55.84
CA TYR A 85 -14.07 -9.09 56.95
C TYR A 85 -14.88 -7.82 57.23
N THR A 86 -15.85 -7.47 56.37
CA THR A 86 -16.56 -6.18 56.44
C THR A 86 -18.04 -6.32 56.08
N ALA A 87 -18.81 -5.23 56.22
CA ALA A 87 -20.21 -5.22 55.80
C ALA A 87 -20.36 -5.22 54.27
N ALA A 88 -21.36 -5.93 53.75
CA ALA A 88 -21.63 -6.10 52.31
C ALA A 88 -21.62 -4.81 51.48
N ARG A 89 -22.02 -3.66 52.04
CA ARG A 89 -21.94 -2.36 51.36
C ARG A 89 -20.51 -2.01 50.92
N PHE A 90 -19.51 -2.30 51.76
CA PHE A 90 -18.11 -2.03 51.48
C PHE A 90 -17.53 -3.07 50.51
N ALA A 91 -18.00 -4.32 50.57
CA ALA A 91 -17.66 -5.35 49.59
C ALA A 91 -18.16 -5.00 48.18
N TRP A 92 -19.39 -4.49 48.05
CA TRP A 92 -19.90 -4.00 46.78
C TRP A 92 -19.15 -2.77 46.27
N THR A 93 -18.78 -1.83 47.16
CA THR A 93 -17.91 -0.72 46.78
C THR A 93 -16.57 -1.24 46.26
N ALA A 94 -15.93 -2.17 46.96
CA ALA A 94 -14.65 -2.77 46.55
C ALA A 94 -14.76 -3.51 45.21
N CYS A 95 -15.86 -4.21 44.96
CA CYS A 95 -16.14 -4.88 43.69
C CYS A 95 -16.15 -3.89 42.51
N TRP A 96 -17.00 -2.86 42.60
CA TRP A 96 -17.15 -1.88 41.51
C TRP A 96 -15.91 -1.00 41.34
N THR A 97 -15.24 -0.61 42.42
CA THR A 97 -13.98 0.14 42.31
C THR A 97 -12.88 -0.70 41.69
N THR A 98 -12.78 -1.99 42.04
CA THR A 98 -11.82 -2.91 41.42
C THR A 98 -12.11 -3.08 39.94
N ALA A 99 -13.37 -3.31 39.55
CA ALA A 99 -13.76 -3.40 38.14
C ALA A 99 -13.35 -2.14 37.37
N ALA A 100 -13.67 -0.95 37.91
CA ALA A 100 -13.36 0.32 37.29
C ALA A 100 -11.85 0.57 37.17
N VAL A 101 -11.08 0.29 38.22
CA VAL A 101 -9.62 0.48 38.24
C VAL A 101 -8.93 -0.49 37.29
N VAL A 102 -9.27 -1.79 37.34
CA VAL A 102 -8.71 -2.79 36.43
C VAL A 102 -9.02 -2.38 34.99
N PHE A 103 -10.30 -2.11 34.68
CA PHE A 103 -10.69 -1.68 33.34
C PHE A 103 -9.93 -0.43 32.89
N ALA A 104 -9.87 0.62 33.70
CA ALA A 104 -9.18 1.86 33.34
C ALA A 104 -7.69 1.65 33.08
N LEU A 105 -7.02 0.79 33.85
CA LEU A 105 -5.59 0.50 33.69
C LEU A 105 -5.29 -0.43 32.52
N THR A 106 -6.23 -1.29 32.11
CA THR A 106 -5.97 -2.32 31.10
C THR A 106 -6.68 -2.11 29.77
N VAL A 107 -7.75 -1.31 29.69
CA VAL A 107 -8.59 -1.18 28.49
C VAL A 107 -7.80 -0.72 27.27
N THR A 108 -6.86 0.20 27.43
CA THR A 108 -6.03 0.66 26.32
C THR A 108 -5.14 -0.47 25.79
N ARG A 109 -4.51 -1.24 26.68
CA ARG A 109 -3.65 -2.38 26.28
C ARG A 109 -4.46 -3.53 25.66
N ALA A 110 -5.62 -3.83 26.25
CA ALA A 110 -6.54 -4.84 25.72
C ALA A 110 -7.12 -4.41 24.36
N GLY A 111 -7.56 -3.16 24.23
CA GLY A 111 -8.03 -2.59 22.97
C GLY A 111 -6.96 -2.61 21.89
N LYS A 112 -5.72 -2.29 22.25
CA LYS A 112 -4.53 -2.44 21.42
C LYS A 112 -4.37 -3.88 20.89
N LEU A 113 -4.41 -4.89 21.77
CA LEU A 113 -4.36 -6.30 21.37
C LEU A 113 -5.53 -6.73 20.48
N VAL A 114 -6.75 -6.32 20.84
CA VAL A 114 -7.99 -6.60 20.09
C VAL A 114 -7.91 -6.01 18.69
N LEU A 115 -7.42 -4.78 18.55
CA LEU A 115 -7.27 -4.10 17.27
C LEU A 115 -6.20 -4.77 16.39
N ARG A 116 -5.08 -5.19 16.98
CA ARG A 116 -4.08 -6.02 16.27
C ARG A 116 -4.68 -7.32 15.76
N LEU A 117 -5.46 -8.02 16.58
CA LEU A 117 -6.09 -9.28 16.17
C LEU A 117 -7.14 -9.06 15.08
N ALA A 118 -7.95 -8.00 15.21
CA ALA A 118 -8.98 -7.64 14.27
C ALA A 118 -8.43 -7.27 12.90
N THR A 119 -7.29 -6.56 12.90
CA THR A 119 -6.63 -6.04 11.69
C THR A 119 -5.51 -6.95 11.17
N GLY A 120 -5.20 -8.06 11.83
CA GLY A 120 -4.08 -8.92 11.44
C GLY A 120 -2.70 -8.29 11.67
N GLY A 121 -2.59 -7.31 12.57
CA GLY A 121 -1.32 -6.66 12.94
C GLY A 121 -0.94 -5.45 12.08
N LEU A 122 -1.87 -4.93 11.28
CA LEU A 122 -1.65 -3.76 10.42
C LEU A 122 -1.77 -2.42 11.12
N VAL A 123 -2.67 -2.33 12.12
CA VAL A 123 -2.72 -1.11 12.91
C VAL A 123 -1.48 -1.11 13.78
N VAL A 124 -0.54 -0.26 13.37
CA VAL A 124 0.64 0.06 14.15
C VAL A 124 0.16 0.78 15.39
N LEU A 125 0.47 0.23 16.56
CA LEU A 125 0.08 0.83 17.84
C LEU A 125 1.21 1.64 18.46
N ALA A 126 2.38 1.58 17.84
CA ALA A 126 3.45 2.54 17.99
C ALA A 126 3.10 3.72 17.08
N ASP A 127 2.90 4.88 17.66
CA ASP A 127 2.72 6.09 16.88
C ASP A 127 4.01 6.34 16.08
N PRO A 128 3.92 6.78 14.81
CA PRO A 128 5.08 7.21 14.07
C PRO A 128 5.86 8.26 14.85
N LEU A 129 7.18 8.19 14.78
CA LEU A 129 8.04 9.22 15.34
C LEU A 129 7.99 10.45 14.44
N PRO A 130 8.18 11.68 14.96
CA PRO A 130 8.22 12.89 14.13
C PRO A 130 9.21 12.81 12.96
N GLY A 131 10.31 12.07 13.12
CA GLY A 131 11.32 11.87 12.08
C GLY A 131 10.97 10.82 11.02
N ASP A 132 9.88 10.06 11.16
CA ASP A 132 9.44 9.12 10.12
C ASP A 132 8.65 9.80 9.01
N TYR A 133 8.11 10.99 9.27
CA TYR A 133 7.35 11.74 8.29
C TYR A 133 8.28 12.37 7.26
N VAL A 134 8.05 12.03 6.00
CA VAL A 134 8.77 12.56 4.83
C VAL A 134 7.75 12.99 3.81
N GLU A 135 7.97 14.14 3.17
CA GLU A 135 7.13 14.60 2.08
C GLU A 135 7.45 13.81 0.81
N ALA A 136 6.41 13.30 0.15
CA ALA A 136 6.57 12.63 -1.13
C ALA A 136 6.94 13.64 -2.23
N ASP A 137 7.91 13.28 -3.05
CA ASP A 137 8.28 14.01 -4.26
C ASP A 137 8.68 13.02 -5.34
N ASP A 138 7.86 12.91 -6.38
CA ASP A 138 8.04 11.96 -7.48
C ASP A 138 9.23 12.31 -8.41
N ALA A 139 9.90 13.45 -8.19
CA ALA A 139 11.23 13.67 -8.74
C ALA A 139 12.34 12.87 -8.03
N LEU A 140 12.05 12.23 -6.89
CA LEU A 140 12.91 11.27 -6.20
C LEU A 140 14.36 11.75 -6.00
N ASP A 141 15.37 11.03 -6.48
CA ASP A 141 16.78 11.42 -6.40
C ASP A 141 17.24 12.33 -7.56
N ASP A 142 16.34 12.74 -8.46
CA ASP A 142 16.63 13.59 -9.62
C ASP A 142 16.57 15.09 -9.27
N VAL A 143 17.71 15.60 -8.81
CA VAL A 143 17.89 17.02 -8.45
C VAL A 143 17.72 17.96 -9.66
N ASP A 144 18.08 17.52 -10.87
CA ASP A 144 17.96 18.32 -12.08
C ASP A 144 16.50 18.46 -12.50
N LEU A 145 15.71 17.40 -12.37
CA LEU A 145 14.27 17.42 -12.59
C LEU A 145 13.57 18.35 -11.60
N ARG A 146 13.94 18.32 -10.31
CA ARG A 146 13.40 19.25 -9.30
C ARG A 146 13.65 20.70 -9.72
N ALA A 147 14.90 21.03 -10.06
CA ALA A 147 15.27 22.37 -10.50
C ALA A 147 14.54 22.82 -11.78
N ALA A 148 14.42 21.92 -12.77
CA ALA A 148 13.70 22.19 -14.00
C ALA A 148 12.19 22.38 -13.78
N ARG A 149 11.59 21.57 -12.90
CA ARG A 149 10.18 21.68 -12.50
C ARG A 149 9.90 22.99 -11.76
N ASP A 150 10.80 23.42 -10.88
CA ASP A 150 10.68 24.69 -10.16
C ASP A 150 10.78 25.89 -11.10
N ALA A 151 11.72 25.87 -12.05
CA ALA A 151 11.83 26.90 -13.09
C ALA A 151 10.59 26.97 -13.98
N ALA A 152 10.09 25.81 -14.42
CA ALA A 152 8.86 25.72 -15.20
C ALA A 152 7.65 26.24 -14.42
N ALA A 153 7.55 25.96 -13.11
CA ALA A 153 6.51 26.50 -12.25
C ALA A 153 6.58 28.03 -12.10
N ALA A 154 7.77 28.61 -12.23
CA ALA A 154 8.00 30.05 -12.30
C ALA A 154 7.79 30.65 -13.71
N GLY A 155 7.52 29.82 -14.73
CA GLY A 155 7.25 30.21 -16.10
C GLY A 155 8.43 30.09 -17.06
N ASP A 156 9.62 29.69 -16.59
CA ASP A 156 10.78 29.46 -17.45
C ASP A 156 10.85 27.98 -17.86
N TRP A 157 10.47 27.71 -19.11
CA TRP A 157 10.44 26.37 -19.67
C TRP A 157 11.81 25.88 -20.16
N ARG A 158 12.80 26.77 -20.32
CA ARG A 158 14.10 26.45 -20.96
C ARG A 158 14.91 25.41 -20.17
N PRO A 159 14.97 25.42 -18.82
CA PRO A 159 15.62 24.36 -18.06
C PRO A 159 15.00 22.97 -18.31
N ALA A 160 13.67 22.88 -18.40
CA ALA A 160 12.99 21.63 -18.74
C ALA A 160 13.33 21.17 -20.16
N ALA A 161 13.37 22.10 -21.13
CA ALA A 161 13.78 21.79 -22.50
C ALA A 161 15.21 21.24 -22.58
N HIS A 162 16.18 21.90 -21.93
CA HIS A 162 17.56 21.44 -21.89
C HIS A 162 17.70 20.09 -21.19
N LEU A 163 17.01 19.89 -20.07
CA LEU A 163 17.02 18.62 -19.34
C LEU A 163 16.53 17.48 -20.23
N LEU A 164 15.37 17.65 -20.86
CA LEU A 164 14.78 16.63 -21.73
C LEU A 164 15.64 16.38 -22.98
N ALA A 165 16.27 17.41 -23.55
CA ALA A 165 17.19 17.25 -24.68
C ALA A 165 18.47 16.48 -24.30
N ALA A 166 18.98 16.66 -23.08
CA ALA A 166 20.17 15.96 -22.59
C ALA A 166 19.89 14.53 -22.08
N THR A 167 18.62 14.13 -21.91
CA THR A 167 18.24 12.82 -21.38
C THR A 167 18.16 11.77 -22.48
N LEU A 168 19.14 10.87 -22.51
CA LEU A 168 19.24 9.80 -23.51
C LEU A 168 18.51 8.51 -23.12
N ASP A 169 18.49 8.21 -21.82
CA ASP A 169 17.83 6.99 -21.33
C ASP A 169 16.30 7.11 -21.48
N PRO A 170 15.63 6.16 -22.15
CA PRO A 170 14.18 6.23 -22.40
C PRO A 170 13.32 6.27 -21.14
N ASP A 171 13.69 5.51 -20.09
CA ASP A 171 12.91 5.45 -18.85
C ASP A 171 13.11 6.72 -18.03
N ALA A 172 14.37 7.19 -17.87
CA ALA A 172 14.65 8.46 -17.20
C ALA A 172 13.96 9.64 -17.90
N ARG A 173 13.96 9.63 -19.25
CA ARG A 173 13.26 10.64 -20.04
C ARG A 173 11.75 10.58 -19.79
N HIS A 174 11.16 9.38 -19.80
CA HIS A 174 9.73 9.21 -19.57
C HIS A 174 9.32 9.69 -18.17
N ASP A 175 10.09 9.35 -17.13
CA ASP A 175 9.84 9.82 -15.77
C ASP A 175 9.86 11.36 -15.69
N ARG A 176 10.88 11.99 -16.27
CA ARG A 176 10.99 13.46 -16.35
C ARG A 176 9.81 14.08 -17.10
N VAL A 177 9.38 13.47 -18.21
CA VAL A 177 8.21 13.93 -18.99
C VAL A 177 6.94 13.82 -18.15
N CYS A 178 6.71 12.71 -17.44
CA CYS A 178 5.55 12.49 -16.59
C CYS A 178 5.50 13.53 -15.44
N GLU A 179 6.61 13.80 -14.78
CA GLU A 179 6.67 14.79 -13.69
C GLU A 179 6.40 16.22 -14.17
N LEU A 180 6.99 16.61 -15.31
CA LEU A 180 6.71 17.89 -15.93
C LEU A 180 5.25 17.98 -16.42
N ALA A 181 4.69 16.88 -16.94
CA ALA A 181 3.30 16.80 -17.35
C ALA A 181 2.32 16.93 -16.18
N ALA A 182 2.64 16.34 -15.02
CA ALA A 182 1.86 16.50 -13.79
C ALA A 182 1.85 17.95 -13.30
N LEU A 183 2.96 18.70 -13.47
CA LEU A 183 2.96 20.15 -13.25
C LEU A 183 2.09 20.87 -14.30
N ALA A 184 2.24 20.54 -15.58
CA ALA A 184 1.51 21.18 -16.66
C ALA A 184 -0.01 20.97 -16.59
N SER A 185 -0.47 19.81 -16.10
CA SER A 185 -1.91 19.53 -15.92
C SER A 185 -2.55 20.48 -14.89
N ARG A 186 -1.78 20.99 -13.93
CA ARG A 186 -2.22 21.94 -12.89
C ARG A 186 -1.88 23.39 -13.23
N ARG A 187 -0.76 23.61 -13.93
CA ARG A 187 -0.18 24.93 -14.26
C ARG A 187 0.38 24.91 -15.69
N GLY A 188 -0.49 24.90 -16.70
CA GLY A 188 -0.10 24.69 -18.10
C GLY A 188 0.61 25.85 -18.81
N ARG A 189 0.56 27.08 -18.28
CA ARG A 189 1.01 28.29 -19.02
C ARG A 189 2.45 28.24 -19.51
N TRP A 190 3.37 27.60 -18.77
CA TRP A 190 4.77 27.49 -19.18
C TRP A 190 4.93 26.56 -20.39
N LEU A 191 4.13 25.49 -20.46
CA LEU A 191 4.15 24.54 -21.57
C LEU A 191 3.48 25.15 -22.80
N ASP A 192 2.40 25.92 -22.62
CA ASP A 192 1.76 26.67 -23.70
C ASP A 192 2.74 27.69 -24.32
N ALA A 193 3.49 28.42 -23.48
CA ALA A 193 4.52 29.35 -23.94
C ALA A 193 5.64 28.64 -24.71
N TRP A 194 6.10 27.48 -24.23
CA TRP A 194 7.09 26.67 -24.93
C TRP A 194 6.58 26.24 -26.32
N LEU A 195 5.36 25.72 -26.40
CA LEU A 195 4.75 25.29 -27.66
C LEU A 195 4.44 26.47 -28.61
N GLN A 196 4.23 27.67 -28.07
CA GLN A 196 4.05 28.86 -28.90
C GLN A 196 5.38 29.32 -29.52
N GLU A 197 6.46 29.31 -28.74
CA GLU A 197 7.80 29.67 -29.22
C GLU A 197 8.40 28.59 -30.13
N GLU A 198 8.18 27.31 -29.82
CA GLU A 198 8.72 26.16 -30.54
C GLU A 198 7.65 25.09 -30.83
N PRO A 199 6.74 25.33 -31.80
CA PRO A 199 5.57 24.46 -32.04
C PRO A 199 5.88 23.01 -32.43
N SER A 200 7.07 22.77 -32.98
CA SER A 200 7.53 21.45 -33.41
C SER A 200 8.64 20.89 -32.52
N ASN A 201 8.84 21.44 -31.31
CA ASN A 201 9.81 20.86 -30.37
C ASN A 201 9.31 19.48 -29.89
N PRO A 202 10.06 18.39 -30.12
CA PRO A 202 9.60 17.04 -29.77
C PRO A 202 9.44 16.84 -28.25
N HIS A 203 10.21 17.54 -27.42
CA HIS A 203 10.13 17.47 -25.97
C HIS A 203 8.86 18.14 -25.44
N ALA A 204 8.52 19.32 -25.97
CA ALA A 204 7.29 20.03 -25.64
C ALA A 204 6.05 19.21 -26.02
N LEU A 205 6.08 18.60 -27.22
CA LEU A 205 5.01 17.73 -27.70
C LEU A 205 4.85 16.48 -26.82
N ALA A 206 5.95 15.86 -26.37
CA ALA A 206 5.89 14.75 -25.43
C ALA A 206 5.25 15.15 -24.09
N CYS A 207 5.63 16.30 -23.53
CA CYS A 207 4.98 16.86 -22.33
C CYS A 207 3.49 17.16 -22.56
N ARG A 208 3.10 17.65 -23.73
CA ARG A 208 1.69 17.92 -24.08
C ARG A 208 0.85 16.66 -24.04
N VAL A 209 1.33 15.59 -24.67
CA VAL A 209 0.66 14.28 -24.70
C VAL A 209 0.52 13.71 -23.29
N ALA A 210 1.61 13.67 -22.52
CA ALA A 210 1.58 13.17 -21.16
C ALA A 210 0.66 14.03 -20.25
N ALA A 211 0.65 15.35 -20.41
CA ALA A 211 -0.25 16.24 -19.66
C ALA A 211 -1.72 16.02 -20.04
N GLY A 212 -2.01 15.68 -21.30
CA GLY A 212 -3.33 15.26 -21.75
C GLY A 212 -3.82 14.01 -21.03
N VAL A 213 -2.95 13.00 -20.90
CA VAL A 213 -3.23 11.79 -20.11
C VAL A 213 -3.52 12.15 -18.64
N GLU A 214 -2.67 12.95 -18.00
CA GLU A 214 -2.87 13.39 -16.61
C GLU A 214 -4.20 14.13 -16.40
N ARG A 215 -4.55 15.04 -17.31
CA ARG A 215 -5.84 15.75 -17.27
C ARG A 215 -7.02 14.79 -17.43
N ALA A 216 -6.96 13.87 -18.37
CA ALA A 216 -8.01 12.88 -18.57
C ALA A 216 -8.20 12.03 -17.30
N TRP A 217 -7.13 11.50 -16.70
CA TRP A 217 -7.24 10.70 -15.47
C TRP A 217 -7.74 11.51 -14.28
N THR A 218 -7.41 12.79 -14.20
CA THR A 218 -7.98 13.71 -13.20
C THR A 218 -9.51 13.85 -13.38
N LEU A 219 -9.99 14.01 -14.63
CA LEU A 219 -11.42 14.10 -14.94
C LEU A 219 -12.15 12.81 -14.62
N ARG A 220 -11.58 11.66 -14.98
CA ARG A 220 -12.12 10.32 -14.66
C ARG A 220 -12.29 10.14 -13.15
N GLY A 221 -11.37 10.67 -12.35
CA GLY A 221 -11.31 10.44 -10.91
C GLY A 221 -10.75 9.05 -10.55
N THR A 222 -10.55 8.85 -9.24
CA THR A 222 -9.96 7.63 -8.66
C THR A 222 -10.98 6.55 -8.33
N ASP A 223 -12.27 6.87 -8.41
CA ASP A 223 -13.36 5.96 -8.08
C ASP A 223 -13.56 4.90 -9.18
N PHE A 224 -14.22 3.80 -8.82
CA PHE A 224 -14.54 2.73 -9.77
C PHE A 224 -15.45 3.24 -10.90
N GLU A 225 -16.42 4.08 -10.54
CA GLU A 225 -17.26 4.80 -11.49
C GLU A 225 -16.57 6.11 -11.91
N ALA A 226 -16.30 6.21 -13.21
CA ALA A 226 -15.67 7.40 -13.76
C ALA A 226 -16.60 8.62 -13.64
N ARG A 227 -16.06 9.71 -13.11
CA ARG A 227 -16.67 11.03 -13.17
C ARG A 227 -16.45 11.62 -14.57
N ASN A 228 -17.41 12.42 -15.04
CA ASN A 228 -17.29 13.21 -16.27
C ASN A 228 -16.79 12.41 -17.50
N VAL A 229 -17.36 11.23 -17.75
CA VAL A 229 -16.96 10.34 -18.86
C VAL A 229 -16.89 11.05 -20.22
N PRO A 230 -17.83 11.94 -20.62
CA PRO A 230 -17.72 12.67 -21.88
C PRO A 230 -16.45 13.50 -22.01
N ASP A 231 -16.12 14.28 -20.98
CA ASP A 231 -14.91 15.13 -20.97
C ASP A 231 -13.64 14.29 -20.90
N PHE A 232 -13.67 13.18 -20.15
CA PHE A 232 -12.59 12.20 -20.13
C PHE A 232 -12.28 11.66 -21.53
N LEU A 233 -13.31 11.25 -22.28
CA LEU A 233 -13.14 10.71 -23.63
C LEU A 233 -12.67 11.80 -24.61
N ALA A 234 -13.28 13.00 -24.57
CA ALA A 234 -12.89 14.10 -25.45
C ALA A 234 -11.42 14.49 -25.27
N VAL A 235 -10.94 14.61 -24.03
CA VAL A 235 -9.51 14.90 -23.77
C VAL A 235 -8.62 13.77 -24.30
N LEU A 236 -9.04 12.51 -24.23
CA LEU A 236 -8.24 11.41 -24.77
C LEU A 236 -8.21 11.35 -26.30
N GLU A 237 -9.31 11.71 -26.96
CA GLU A 237 -9.35 11.83 -28.42
C GLU A 237 -8.38 12.92 -28.91
N ASP A 238 -8.42 14.10 -28.26
CA ASP A 238 -7.46 15.18 -28.52
C ASP A 238 -6.02 14.74 -28.24
N THR A 239 -5.81 14.01 -27.13
CA THR A 239 -4.48 13.50 -26.74
C THR A 239 -3.95 12.46 -27.72
N ASP A 240 -4.81 11.60 -28.31
CA ASP A 240 -4.37 10.63 -29.32
C ASP A 240 -3.95 11.33 -30.63
N ALA A 241 -4.69 12.37 -31.04
CA ALA A 241 -4.33 13.20 -32.20
C ALA A 241 -3.03 13.99 -31.96
N ASP A 242 -2.83 14.50 -30.75
CA ASP A 242 -1.58 15.13 -30.34
C ASP A 242 -0.40 14.14 -30.36
N ALA A 243 -0.64 12.90 -29.94
CA ALA A 243 0.39 11.85 -29.98
C ALA A 243 0.77 11.49 -31.42
N ASP A 244 -0.19 11.44 -32.35
CA ASP A 244 0.11 11.27 -33.78
C ASP A 244 0.96 12.42 -34.31
N THR A 245 0.63 13.66 -33.96
CA THR A 245 1.44 14.84 -34.34
C THR A 245 2.86 14.76 -33.78
N ALA A 246 3.00 14.39 -32.50
CA ALA A 246 4.30 14.24 -31.85
C ALA A 246 5.15 13.16 -32.51
N LEU A 247 4.55 12.04 -32.93
CA LEU A 247 5.25 10.94 -33.59
C LEU A 247 5.59 11.22 -35.06
N VAL A 248 4.92 12.16 -35.74
CA VAL A 248 5.39 12.65 -37.03
C VAL A 248 6.73 13.39 -36.89
N VAL A 249 6.89 14.17 -35.82
CA VAL A 249 8.12 14.92 -35.53
C VAL A 249 9.22 14.00 -34.98
N SER A 250 8.88 13.11 -34.05
CA SER A 250 9.82 12.17 -33.42
C SER A 250 9.22 10.76 -33.37
N PRO A 251 9.34 9.97 -34.46
CA PRO A 251 8.71 8.65 -34.56
C PRO A 251 9.18 7.62 -33.53
N ARG A 252 10.33 7.87 -32.89
CA ARG A 252 10.96 6.99 -31.90
C ARG A 252 10.90 7.55 -30.48
N ASP A 253 10.05 8.54 -30.20
CA ASP A 253 9.91 9.06 -28.84
C ASP A 253 9.20 8.02 -27.95
N ALA A 254 9.97 7.33 -27.11
CA ALA A 254 9.47 6.29 -26.21
C ALA A 254 8.45 6.83 -25.19
N SER A 255 8.56 8.10 -24.77
CA SER A 255 7.64 8.71 -23.80
C SER A 255 6.25 8.93 -24.42
N VAL A 256 6.20 9.33 -25.69
CA VAL A 256 4.94 9.44 -26.46
C VAL A 256 4.36 8.06 -26.73
N LEU A 257 5.17 7.10 -27.20
CA LEU A 257 4.74 5.72 -27.45
C LEU A 257 4.18 5.05 -26.19
N ALA A 258 4.80 5.27 -25.03
CA ALA A 258 4.29 4.79 -23.74
C ALA A 258 2.98 5.46 -23.34
N SER A 259 2.86 6.78 -23.50
CA SER A 259 1.61 7.52 -23.23
C SER A 259 0.43 6.99 -24.07
N ARG A 260 0.69 6.61 -25.33
CA ARG A 260 -0.33 6.05 -26.24
C ARG A 260 -0.92 4.72 -25.78
N LEU A 261 -0.23 3.95 -24.94
CA LEU A 261 -0.78 2.73 -24.33
C LEU A 261 -1.88 3.08 -23.34
N THR A 262 -1.62 4.09 -22.50
CA THR A 262 -2.60 4.62 -21.56
C THR A 262 -3.80 5.23 -22.28
N VAL A 263 -3.56 6.02 -23.34
CA VAL A 263 -4.63 6.58 -24.19
C VAL A 263 -5.48 5.46 -24.81
N ALA A 264 -4.84 4.44 -25.42
CA ALA A 264 -5.56 3.31 -26.03
C ALA A 264 -6.42 2.54 -25.03
N ARG A 265 -5.94 2.36 -23.80
CA ARG A 265 -6.71 1.77 -22.69
C ARG A 265 -7.92 2.62 -22.34
N GLY A 266 -7.74 3.93 -22.20
CA GLY A 266 -8.81 4.87 -21.83
C GLY A 266 -9.89 4.99 -22.89
N LEU A 267 -9.51 5.08 -24.17
CA LEU A 267 -10.40 5.09 -25.33
C LEU A 267 -10.97 3.72 -25.69
N GLN A 268 -10.51 2.65 -25.03
CA GLN A 268 -10.96 1.28 -25.27
C GLN A 268 -10.77 0.82 -26.72
N LEU A 269 -9.63 1.15 -27.35
CA LEU A 269 -9.33 0.84 -28.76
C LEU A 269 -9.20 -0.67 -29.06
N GLY A 270 -9.31 -1.52 -28.04
CA GLY A 270 -9.27 -2.97 -28.14
C GLY A 270 -7.86 -3.56 -28.12
N VAL A 271 -7.81 -4.89 -27.97
CA VAL A 271 -6.56 -5.65 -27.75
C VAL A 271 -5.60 -5.52 -28.93
N VAL A 272 -6.09 -5.64 -30.17
CA VAL A 272 -5.24 -5.62 -31.38
C VAL A 272 -4.46 -4.32 -31.49
N GLU A 273 -5.14 -3.18 -31.30
CA GLU A 273 -4.52 -1.86 -31.39
C GLU A 273 -3.56 -1.61 -30.22
N HIS A 274 -3.92 -2.04 -29.01
CA HIS A 274 -3.04 -1.94 -27.85
C HIS A 274 -1.74 -2.76 -28.03
N GLU A 275 -1.82 -4.01 -28.48
CA GLU A 275 -0.65 -4.85 -28.76
C GLU A 275 0.22 -4.27 -29.88
N ARG A 276 -0.40 -3.68 -30.93
CA ARG A 276 0.32 -2.99 -32.00
C ARG A 276 1.14 -1.81 -31.46
N ARG A 277 0.54 -0.96 -30.61
CA ARG A 277 1.21 0.18 -29.97
C ARG A 277 2.31 -0.28 -29.00
N LEU A 278 2.07 -1.37 -28.26
CA LEU A 278 3.07 -1.96 -27.37
C LEU A 278 4.29 -2.46 -28.17
N ALA A 279 4.06 -3.19 -29.25
CA ALA A 279 5.14 -3.66 -30.13
C ALA A 279 5.97 -2.49 -30.69
N GLN A 280 5.34 -1.36 -31.04
CA GLN A 280 6.05 -0.16 -31.48
C GLN A 280 6.96 0.41 -30.38
N LEU A 281 6.48 0.51 -29.14
CA LEU A 281 7.30 0.95 -28.01
C LEU A 281 8.47 -0.01 -27.78
N LEU A 282 8.21 -1.31 -27.70
CA LEU A 282 9.24 -2.31 -27.38
C LEU A 282 10.29 -2.45 -28.50
N ALA A 283 9.95 -2.11 -29.75
CA ALA A 283 10.93 -2.01 -30.84
C ALA A 283 11.96 -0.88 -30.63
N VAL A 284 11.61 0.15 -29.86
CA VAL A 284 12.50 1.28 -29.55
C VAL A 284 13.15 1.13 -28.17
N ALA A 285 12.39 0.68 -27.17
CA ALA A 285 12.81 0.53 -25.79
C ALA A 285 12.27 -0.81 -25.21
N PRO A 286 12.99 -1.94 -25.42
CA PRO A 286 12.49 -3.28 -25.10
C PRO A 286 12.11 -3.55 -23.65
N HIS A 287 12.65 -2.77 -22.71
CA HIS A 287 12.41 -2.94 -21.28
C HIS A 287 11.80 -1.70 -20.63
N HIS A 288 11.21 -0.79 -21.42
CA HIS A 288 10.65 0.48 -20.96
C HIS A 288 9.64 0.29 -19.82
N ARG A 289 10.04 0.61 -18.60
CA ARG A 289 9.31 0.32 -17.36
C ARG A 289 7.92 0.93 -17.36
N GLY A 290 7.80 2.23 -17.67
CA GLY A 290 6.50 2.92 -17.65
C GLY A 290 5.52 2.33 -18.67
N GLY A 291 6.03 1.92 -19.83
CA GLY A 291 5.23 1.33 -20.89
C GLY A 291 4.77 -0.09 -20.58
N LEU A 292 5.68 -0.92 -20.03
CA LEU A 292 5.34 -2.26 -19.57
C LEU A 292 4.35 -2.22 -18.39
N SER A 293 4.44 -1.21 -17.52
CA SER A 293 3.45 -0.97 -16.47
C SER A 293 2.08 -0.56 -17.04
N ALA A 294 2.03 0.29 -18.07
CA ALA A 294 0.80 0.62 -18.77
C ALA A 294 0.16 -0.62 -19.43
N ALA A 295 0.98 -1.46 -20.08
CA ALA A 295 0.53 -2.71 -20.68
C ALA A 295 0.04 -3.74 -19.66
N LEU A 296 0.72 -3.87 -18.52
CA LEU A 296 0.28 -4.71 -17.41
C LEU A 296 -1.12 -4.32 -16.95
N GLN A 297 -1.38 -3.02 -16.76
CA GLN A 297 -2.69 -2.52 -16.37
C GLN A 297 -3.78 -2.80 -17.42
N PHE A 298 -3.46 -2.69 -18.72
CA PHE A 298 -4.41 -3.05 -19.78
C PHE A 298 -4.84 -4.53 -19.68
N LYS A 299 -3.89 -5.41 -19.35
CA LYS A 299 -4.09 -6.86 -19.18
C LYS A 299 -4.70 -7.25 -17.83
N ALA A 300 -4.89 -6.30 -16.91
CA ALA A 300 -5.52 -6.57 -15.62
C ALA A 300 -7.02 -6.90 -15.81
N ALA A 301 -7.58 -7.67 -14.87
CA ALA A 301 -8.98 -8.10 -14.91
C ALA A 301 -10.00 -6.93 -14.90
N LYS A 302 -9.62 -5.77 -14.35
CA LYS A 302 -10.43 -4.55 -14.34
C LYS A 302 -10.51 -3.84 -15.70
N TRP A 303 -9.73 -4.28 -16.69
CA TRP A 303 -9.67 -3.75 -18.03
C TRP A 303 -9.98 -4.84 -19.06
N PHE A 304 -9.03 -5.21 -19.92
CA PHE A 304 -9.28 -6.08 -21.09
C PHE A 304 -8.77 -7.51 -20.92
N GLY A 305 -8.11 -7.82 -19.81
CA GLY A 305 -7.48 -9.12 -19.59
C GLY A 305 -8.00 -9.86 -18.37
N SER A 306 -7.11 -10.60 -17.72
CA SER A 306 -7.39 -11.40 -16.54
C SER A 306 -6.20 -11.41 -15.59
N SER A 307 -6.41 -11.79 -14.33
CA SER A 307 -5.33 -11.98 -13.36
C SER A 307 -4.24 -12.92 -13.88
N GLU A 308 -4.63 -14.01 -14.55
CA GLU A 308 -3.68 -14.97 -15.14
C GLU A 308 -2.87 -14.32 -16.27
N GLU A 309 -3.54 -13.59 -17.16
CA GLU A 309 -2.86 -12.90 -18.27
C GLU A 309 -1.88 -11.85 -17.78
N MET A 310 -2.30 -10.99 -16.84
CA MET A 310 -1.48 -9.95 -16.22
C MET A 310 -0.24 -10.54 -15.54
N LEU A 311 -0.42 -11.55 -14.70
CA LEU A 311 0.69 -12.20 -13.99
C LEU A 311 1.65 -12.92 -14.95
N ARG A 312 1.11 -13.61 -15.97
CA ARG A 312 1.93 -14.28 -17.00
C ARG A 312 2.78 -13.27 -17.78
N PHE A 313 2.18 -12.16 -18.19
CA PHE A 313 2.89 -11.06 -18.86
C PHE A 313 3.99 -10.50 -17.96
N ALA A 314 3.65 -10.13 -16.72
CA ALA A 314 4.61 -9.53 -15.79
C ALA A 314 5.79 -10.45 -15.46
N ARG A 315 5.54 -11.76 -15.31
CA ARG A 315 6.58 -12.77 -15.11
C ARG A 315 7.50 -12.91 -16.32
N ALA A 316 6.94 -12.93 -17.53
CA ALA A 316 7.73 -13.03 -18.75
C ALA A 316 8.67 -11.83 -18.93
N GLU A 317 8.14 -10.61 -18.78
CA GLU A 317 8.90 -9.37 -18.91
C GLU A 317 9.92 -9.19 -17.78
N SER A 318 9.56 -9.51 -16.54
CA SER A 318 10.49 -9.54 -15.40
C SER A 318 11.65 -10.51 -15.63
N ALA A 319 11.35 -11.70 -16.18
CA ALA A 319 12.34 -12.71 -16.48
C ALA A 319 13.24 -12.36 -17.67
N ALA A 320 12.73 -11.63 -18.66
CA ALA A 320 13.46 -11.18 -19.83
C ALA A 320 14.34 -9.94 -19.56
N ALA A 321 13.99 -9.13 -18.56
CA ALA A 321 14.72 -7.91 -18.24
C ALA A 321 16.18 -8.20 -17.77
N PRO A 322 17.16 -7.35 -18.15
CA PRO A 322 18.52 -7.41 -17.64
C PRO A 322 18.53 -7.37 -16.11
N ALA A 323 19.48 -8.05 -15.48
CA ALA A 323 19.64 -7.98 -14.03
C ALA A 323 19.95 -6.53 -13.62
N GLY A 324 19.36 -6.05 -12.52
CA GLY A 324 19.50 -4.66 -12.06
C GLY A 324 18.55 -3.66 -12.72
N HIS A 325 17.82 -4.06 -13.78
CA HIS A 325 16.81 -3.21 -14.40
C HIS A 325 15.54 -3.18 -13.56
N ALA A 326 14.92 -2.02 -13.38
CA ALA A 326 13.69 -1.89 -12.57
C ALA A 326 12.53 -2.76 -13.08
N THR A 327 12.53 -3.13 -14.37
CA THR A 327 11.58 -4.08 -14.98
C THR A 327 11.65 -5.49 -14.39
N ASN A 328 12.76 -5.88 -13.73
CA ASN A 328 12.79 -7.11 -12.92
C ASN A 328 11.67 -7.11 -11.86
N LEU A 329 11.23 -5.93 -11.40
CA LEU A 329 10.20 -5.78 -10.38
C LEU A 329 8.77 -5.68 -10.95
N LEU A 330 8.58 -5.79 -12.26
CA LEU A 330 7.24 -5.73 -12.87
C LEU A 330 6.29 -6.81 -12.32
N VAL A 331 6.84 -7.98 -11.98
CA VAL A 331 6.08 -9.05 -11.31
C VAL A 331 5.55 -8.62 -9.93
N VAL A 332 6.30 -7.80 -9.19
CA VAL A 332 5.87 -7.26 -7.90
C VAL A 332 4.70 -6.30 -8.08
N VAL A 333 4.72 -5.48 -9.15
CA VAL A 333 3.58 -4.63 -9.52
C VAL A 333 2.34 -5.47 -9.77
N ALA A 334 2.45 -6.55 -10.55
CA ALA A 334 1.32 -7.44 -10.84
C ALA A 334 0.76 -8.14 -9.59
N LEU A 335 1.64 -8.54 -8.66
CA LEU A 335 1.23 -9.18 -7.40
C LEU A 335 0.50 -8.21 -6.47
N LEU A 336 0.93 -6.94 -6.40
CA LEU A 336 0.20 -5.90 -5.68
C LEU A 336 -1.17 -5.64 -6.29
N GLU A 337 -1.24 -5.49 -7.61
CA GLU A 337 -2.50 -5.30 -8.34
C GLU A 337 -3.48 -6.47 -8.13
N GLU A 338 -2.99 -7.70 -8.18
CA GLU A 338 -3.81 -8.89 -7.90
C GLU A 338 -4.30 -8.91 -6.44
N GLY A 339 -3.45 -8.49 -5.51
CA GLY A 339 -3.82 -8.31 -4.11
C GLY A 339 -4.97 -7.32 -3.94
N TRP A 340 -4.86 -6.13 -4.57
CA TRP A 340 -5.88 -5.09 -4.53
C TRP A 340 -7.18 -5.53 -5.19
N ALA A 341 -7.11 -6.16 -6.37
CA ALA A 341 -8.29 -6.66 -7.09
C ALA A 341 -9.09 -7.69 -6.27
N ARG A 342 -8.43 -8.47 -5.41
CA ARG A 342 -9.09 -9.43 -4.51
C ARG A 342 -9.77 -8.78 -3.30
N GLY A 343 -9.46 -7.52 -2.99
CA GLY A 343 -9.86 -6.89 -1.72
C GLY A 343 -9.26 -7.57 -0.47
N GLN A 344 -8.23 -8.42 -0.66
CA GLN A 344 -7.58 -9.18 0.39
C GLN A 344 -6.05 -9.19 0.22
N SER A 345 -5.46 -8.04 -0.09
CA SER A 345 -4.03 -7.92 -0.45
C SER A 345 -3.11 -8.69 0.48
N GLN A 346 -3.31 -8.63 1.80
CA GLN A 346 -2.50 -9.38 2.75
C GLN A 346 -2.67 -10.89 2.69
N SER A 347 -3.89 -11.41 2.62
CA SER A 347 -4.06 -12.87 2.63
C SER A 347 -3.42 -13.48 1.38
N PHE A 348 -3.40 -12.72 0.29
CA PHE A 348 -2.71 -13.07 -0.95
C PHE A 348 -1.19 -12.92 -0.83
N LEU A 349 -0.68 -11.76 -0.41
CA LEU A 349 0.75 -11.46 -0.32
C LEU A 349 1.46 -12.23 0.81
N HIS A 350 0.72 -12.79 1.78
CA HIS A 350 1.26 -13.67 2.82
C HIS A 350 1.46 -15.11 2.37
N ARG A 351 0.93 -15.51 1.21
CA ARG A 351 1.13 -16.86 0.69
C ARG A 351 2.60 -17.07 0.43
N ARG A 352 3.10 -18.26 0.80
CA ARG A 352 4.53 -18.58 0.73
C ARG A 352 5.06 -18.39 -0.69
N GLU A 353 4.34 -18.89 -1.68
CA GLU A 353 4.69 -18.77 -3.09
C GLU A 353 4.77 -17.32 -3.58
N VAL A 354 3.92 -16.42 -3.07
CA VAL A 354 3.93 -15.00 -3.44
C VAL A 354 5.09 -14.28 -2.76
N ARG A 355 5.34 -14.56 -1.47
CA ARG A 355 6.50 -14.04 -0.74
C ARG A 355 7.82 -14.44 -1.41
N ASP A 356 7.95 -15.72 -1.73
CA ASP A 356 9.14 -16.27 -2.40
C ASP A 356 9.35 -15.59 -3.77
N GLU A 357 8.28 -15.31 -4.51
CA GLU A 357 8.33 -14.60 -5.80
C GLU A 357 8.77 -13.14 -5.66
N ILE A 358 8.26 -12.39 -4.67
CA ILE A 358 8.69 -11.01 -4.39
C ILE A 358 10.18 -10.98 -4.01
N VAL A 359 10.61 -11.87 -3.11
CA VAL A 359 12.01 -11.97 -2.66
C VAL A 359 12.92 -12.35 -3.84
N ALA A 360 12.51 -13.26 -4.72
CA ALA A 360 13.28 -13.63 -5.90
C ALA A 360 13.46 -12.46 -6.88
N ALA A 361 12.40 -11.68 -7.11
CA ALA A 361 12.47 -10.48 -7.95
C ALA A 361 13.39 -9.41 -7.34
N ALA A 362 13.28 -9.17 -6.03
CA ALA A 362 14.15 -8.25 -5.30
C ALA A 362 15.62 -8.68 -5.37
N ASN A 363 15.91 -9.97 -5.15
CA ASN A 363 17.27 -10.51 -5.21
C ASN A 363 17.89 -10.40 -6.60
N ARG A 364 17.12 -10.65 -7.67
CA ARG A 364 17.60 -10.48 -9.05
C ARG A 364 17.93 -9.03 -9.36
N TRP A 365 17.08 -8.10 -8.91
CA TRP A 365 17.29 -6.68 -9.09
C TRP A 365 18.52 -6.18 -8.30
N LEU A 366 18.62 -6.52 -7.01
CA LEU A 366 19.74 -6.15 -6.15
C LEU A 366 21.06 -6.80 -6.62
N GLY A 367 21.04 -8.08 -6.96
CA GLY A 367 22.22 -8.84 -7.39
C GLY A 367 22.80 -8.38 -8.72
N GLY A 368 22.00 -7.73 -9.57
CA GLY A 368 22.47 -7.09 -10.80
C GLY A 368 23.09 -5.70 -10.62
N GLY A 369 23.00 -5.13 -9.41
CA GLY A 369 23.33 -3.73 -9.16
C GLY A 369 22.24 -2.82 -9.74
N PRO A 370 21.29 -2.34 -8.91
CA PRO A 370 20.21 -1.48 -9.39
C PRO A 370 20.72 -0.32 -10.24
N SER A 371 20.23 -0.22 -11.47
CA SER A 371 20.50 0.94 -12.33
C SER A 371 20.10 2.22 -11.59
N PRO A 372 20.87 3.32 -11.68
CA PRO A 372 20.44 4.60 -11.15
C PRO A 372 19.05 4.99 -11.67
N VAL A 373 18.76 4.66 -12.93
CA VAL A 373 17.44 4.81 -13.54
C VAL A 373 16.46 3.81 -12.92
N GLY A 374 15.47 4.31 -12.19
CA GLY A 374 14.45 3.50 -11.52
C GLY A 374 14.86 2.92 -10.16
N ARG A 375 16.03 3.28 -9.62
CA ARG A 375 16.48 2.84 -8.30
C ARG A 375 15.49 3.22 -7.20
N ALA A 376 15.23 4.52 -7.05
CA ALA A 376 14.35 5.03 -6.02
C ALA A 376 12.92 4.48 -6.15
N TRP A 377 12.42 4.35 -7.39
CA TRP A 377 11.14 3.70 -7.68
C TRP A 377 11.11 2.24 -7.18
N GLY A 378 12.16 1.47 -7.45
CA GLY A 378 12.27 0.07 -7.00
C GLY A 378 12.27 -0.07 -5.48
N HIS A 379 12.95 0.82 -4.75
CA HIS A 379 12.90 0.83 -3.29
C HIS A 379 11.51 1.15 -2.75
N ASN A 380 10.80 2.12 -3.33
CA ASN A 380 9.41 2.42 -2.94
C ASN A 380 8.49 1.22 -3.16
N LEU A 381 8.57 0.57 -4.33
CA LEU A 381 7.80 -0.62 -4.65
C LEU A 381 8.07 -1.78 -3.68
N LEU A 382 9.34 -2.08 -3.42
CA LEU A 382 9.73 -3.20 -2.56
C LEU A 382 9.42 -2.94 -1.08
N ALA A 383 9.63 -1.72 -0.58
CA ALA A 383 9.25 -1.37 0.79
C ALA A 383 7.74 -1.58 1.02
N TYR A 384 6.92 -1.11 0.09
CA TYR A 384 5.47 -1.29 0.14
C TYR A 384 5.07 -2.76 0.02
N ALA A 385 5.65 -3.51 -0.94
CA ALA A 385 5.34 -4.93 -1.12
C ALA A 385 5.74 -5.78 0.10
N PHE A 386 6.92 -5.54 0.68
CA PHE A 386 7.37 -6.26 1.87
C PHE A 386 6.58 -5.92 3.13
N TRP A 387 6.03 -4.71 3.22
CA TRP A 387 5.06 -4.37 4.26
C TRP A 387 3.80 -5.23 4.15
N PHE A 388 3.16 -5.28 2.97
CA PHE A 388 1.99 -6.13 2.76
C PHE A 388 2.28 -7.62 2.86
N ALA A 389 3.51 -8.03 2.56
CA ALA A 389 3.98 -9.40 2.71
C ALA A 389 4.40 -9.72 4.15
N ASP A 390 4.38 -8.77 5.10
CA ASP A 390 4.82 -8.93 6.49
C ASP A 390 6.25 -9.50 6.64
N LEU A 391 7.18 -8.93 5.86
CA LEU A 391 8.61 -9.30 5.83
C LEU A 391 9.48 -8.10 6.28
N PRO A 392 9.55 -7.79 7.58
CA PRO A 392 10.17 -6.57 8.07
C PRO A 392 11.69 -6.54 7.87
N GLN A 393 12.38 -7.69 7.92
CA GLN A 393 13.82 -7.76 7.64
C GLN A 393 14.13 -7.35 6.20
N GLU A 394 13.33 -7.81 5.24
CA GLU A 394 13.48 -7.46 3.82
C GLU A 394 13.06 -6.01 3.56
N ALA A 395 12.03 -5.52 4.25
CA ALA A 395 11.56 -4.14 4.09
C ALA A 395 12.57 -3.09 4.57
N ALA A 396 13.32 -3.36 5.65
CA ALA A 396 14.19 -2.40 6.32
C ALA A 396 15.17 -1.63 5.39
N PRO A 397 15.98 -2.27 4.53
CA PRO A 397 16.88 -1.54 3.63
C PRO A 397 16.13 -0.64 2.65
N HIS A 398 14.95 -1.05 2.18
CA HIS A 398 14.14 -0.23 1.29
C HIS A 398 13.47 0.94 2.03
N LEU A 399 13.06 0.75 3.28
CA LEU A 399 12.52 1.82 4.13
C LEU A 399 13.55 2.90 4.47
N ALA A 400 14.83 2.56 4.54
CA ALA A 400 15.92 3.53 4.69
C ALA A 400 16.11 4.40 3.42
N GLU A 401 16.02 3.82 2.23
CA GLU A 401 16.14 4.56 0.96
C GLU A 401 14.92 5.45 0.69
N THR A 402 13.72 4.92 0.94
CA THR A 402 12.46 5.67 0.74
C THR A 402 12.28 6.82 1.74
N HIS A 403 12.95 6.78 2.90
CA HIS A 403 13.01 7.93 3.80
C HIS A 403 13.73 9.14 3.19
N ARG A 404 14.57 8.93 2.17
CA ARG A 404 15.24 10.01 1.42
C ARG A 404 14.49 10.37 0.14
N HIS A 405 13.84 9.39 -0.48
CA HIS A 405 13.22 9.50 -1.80
C HIS A 405 11.85 8.84 -1.79
N LEU A 406 10.89 9.43 -1.08
CA LEU A 406 9.52 8.94 -1.01
C LEU A 406 8.75 9.33 -2.29
N SER A 407 8.14 8.35 -2.95
CA SER A 407 7.20 8.57 -4.06
C SER A 407 5.75 8.64 -3.58
N THR A 408 4.86 9.16 -4.41
CA THR A 408 3.41 9.08 -4.20
C THR A 408 2.91 7.65 -4.40
N TRP A 409 3.31 7.01 -5.50
CA TRP A 409 2.97 5.61 -5.79
C TRP A 409 4.13 4.70 -5.34
N PRO A 410 3.91 3.57 -4.64
CA PRO A 410 2.62 2.89 -4.42
C PRO A 410 1.88 3.30 -3.14
N TRP A 411 2.39 4.26 -2.38
CA TRP A 411 1.88 4.70 -1.08
C TRP A 411 0.60 5.54 -1.14
N HIS A 412 -0.30 5.30 -2.10
CA HIS A 412 -1.52 6.05 -2.40
C HIS A 412 -2.32 6.56 -1.16
N ASP A 413 -3.25 7.49 -1.38
CA ASP A 413 -4.00 8.26 -0.36
C ASP A 413 -3.15 9.36 0.29
N ASP A 414 -2.35 9.02 1.29
CA ASP A 414 -1.45 9.93 2.01
C ASP A 414 -0.10 9.22 2.19
N ALA A 415 0.77 9.36 1.18
CA ALA A 415 2.07 8.71 1.14
C ALA A 415 2.92 8.99 2.38
N ARG A 416 2.87 10.22 2.87
CA ARG A 416 3.59 10.68 4.06
C ARG A 416 3.13 9.93 5.30
N GLU A 417 1.82 9.85 5.52
CA GLU A 417 1.25 9.17 6.69
C GLU A 417 1.45 7.65 6.60
N VAL A 418 1.15 7.03 5.46
CA VAL A 418 1.27 5.58 5.28
C VAL A 418 2.73 5.15 5.42
N HIS A 419 3.67 5.84 4.78
CA HIS A 419 5.10 5.53 4.90
C HIS A 419 5.60 5.62 6.35
N ALA A 420 5.19 6.67 7.08
CA ALA A 420 5.55 6.84 8.48
C ALA A 420 5.01 5.70 9.35
N GLN A 421 3.78 5.25 9.10
CA GLN A 421 3.21 4.06 9.75
C GLN A 421 4.01 2.81 9.43
N VAL A 422 4.38 2.58 8.17
CA VAL A 422 5.18 1.40 7.80
C VAL A 422 6.56 1.40 8.45
N ARG A 423 7.21 2.56 8.60
CA ARG A 423 8.47 2.68 9.36
C ARG A 423 8.28 2.31 10.82
N ALA A 424 7.20 2.78 11.45
CA ALA A 424 6.85 2.39 12.82
C ALA A 424 6.54 0.88 12.94
N TRP A 425 5.85 0.29 11.96
CA TRP A 425 5.64 -1.16 11.87
C TRP A 425 6.96 -1.93 11.83
N ALA A 426 7.89 -1.53 10.95
CA ALA A 426 9.18 -2.22 10.80
C ALA A 426 10.01 -2.14 12.09
N ARG A 427 10.05 -0.97 12.74
CA ARG A 427 10.73 -0.80 14.04
C ARG A 427 10.12 -1.67 15.13
N GLU A 428 8.79 -1.75 15.22
CA GLU A 428 8.14 -2.61 16.20
C GLU A 428 8.51 -4.09 15.99
N ARG A 429 8.53 -4.56 14.74
CA ARG A 429 8.81 -5.95 14.41
C ARG A 429 10.27 -6.35 14.58
N LEU A 430 11.20 -5.43 14.31
CA LEU A 430 12.64 -5.69 14.39
C LEU A 430 13.24 -5.37 15.77
N GLY A 431 12.50 -4.66 16.62
CA GLY A 431 12.98 -4.17 17.91
C GLY A 431 13.78 -2.86 17.79
N ALA A 432 13.94 -2.16 18.91
CA ALA A 432 14.47 -0.79 18.98
C ALA A 432 15.92 -0.61 18.46
N SER A 433 16.65 -1.70 18.18
CA SER A 433 18.03 -1.69 17.69
C SER A 433 18.16 -1.68 16.16
N ALA A 434 17.07 -1.83 15.41
CA ALA A 434 17.12 -1.75 13.95
C ALA A 434 17.13 -0.27 13.54
N GLY A 435 18.29 0.22 13.09
CA GLY A 435 18.43 1.56 12.51
C GLY A 435 17.67 1.65 11.19
N ILE A 436 16.37 1.94 11.28
CA ILE A 436 15.46 2.19 10.16
C ILE A 436 15.06 3.64 10.18
#